data_AF-A0A954PRZ7-F1
#
_entry.id   AF-A0A954PRZ7-F1
#
_cell.length_a   1.000
_cell.length_b   1.000
_cell.length_c   1.000
_cell.angle_alpha   90.00
_cell.angle_beta   90.00
_cell.angle_gamma   90.00
#
_symmetry.space_group_name_H-M   'P 1'
#
loop_
_entity.id
_entity.type
_entity.pdbx_description
1 polymer ?
#
loop_
_entity_poly.entity_id
_entity_poly.type
_entity_poly.pdbx_seq_one_letter_code
_entity_poly.pdbx_strand_id
1 'polypeptide(L)'
;MRDRRLKRLTPIDSAKIKDQPTSSGLVLGSRCPIAVLLILAVVLSTVFTANTNAQEISRPNDSATPDAHNVQPRQLARSRYVDRQRATLEMWRGRTLSRQAVQDAAHNPDPEIAERAEWILKQWRSGALPGVGNLSGGLLLDRGNPSALAAVLEQGAFNAVLVAVEESAGTIEYDQIKSRVAQQLTQRFPFYSDHALANGTQADLLRLMDAVAIDRNVAAATRDLSIFLGIERDDTNRIPSAAAVWSQTERDIYSAQLAMLDGDAQRSVEAARRAGDPVLLRITQMLVDQWDAIATEAMSGAENAATDEERVESLAWAFAAAYRTGNDALVKEVAGQLSVAQAGESEDVTNLRWRSLAIHGDVDTAINVLAVSDPAAAAKVACAASRFDRAAQLCGFELESIDRDLDQWISDAYVEQAEYPAGEIAPAMERLYSLARLLINVGDSENAIRIYRRLTPRQIIVSPYGTSLR
;
A
#
# COMPACT_ATOMS: atom_id res chain seq x y z
N MET A 1 34.60 17.28 66.86
CA MET A 1 34.35 18.34 67.87
C MET A 1 34.41 19.72 67.20
N ARG A 2 33.25 20.26 66.82
CA ARG A 2 32.83 21.68 66.86
C ARG A 2 31.69 21.90 65.87
N ASP A 3 30.50 21.83 66.45
CA ASP A 3 29.25 22.45 66.02
C ASP A 3 29.42 23.81 65.31
N ARG A 4 28.59 24.05 64.29
CA ARG A 4 27.58 25.13 64.30
C ARG A 4 26.68 25.15 63.05
N ARG A 5 25.39 24.94 63.32
CA ARG A 5 24.21 25.73 62.89
C ARG A 5 23.68 25.63 61.45
N LEU A 6 22.67 24.76 61.35
CA LEU A 6 21.32 25.02 60.80
C LEU A 6 20.97 26.49 60.51
N LYS A 7 20.54 26.76 59.27
CA LYS A 7 19.54 27.80 58.96
C LYS A 7 18.43 27.19 58.11
N ARG A 8 17.23 27.15 58.69
CA ARG A 8 15.95 26.97 58.01
C ARG A 8 15.56 28.30 57.34
N LEU A 9 15.01 28.24 56.13
CA LEU A 9 14.16 29.28 55.56
C LEU A 9 12.90 28.59 55.02
N THR A 10 11.75 29.00 55.53
CA THR A 10 10.41 28.70 55.03
C THR A 10 9.82 29.99 54.41
N PRO A 11 8.58 29.98 53.87
CA PRO A 11 8.28 30.21 52.47
C PRO A 11 7.86 31.66 52.18
N ILE A 12 7.93 32.09 50.92
CA ILE A 12 7.31 33.36 50.48
C ILE A 12 6.11 33.02 49.60
N ASP A 13 4.96 33.50 50.06
CA ASP A 13 3.68 33.53 49.37
C ASP A 13 3.67 34.57 48.22
N SER A 14 3.22 34.09 47.05
CA SER A 14 2.09 34.63 46.29
C SER A 14 1.96 36.14 46.07
N ALA A 15 2.34 36.63 44.88
CA ALA A 15 1.71 37.81 44.28
C ALA A 15 1.71 37.77 42.73
N LYS A 16 0.49 37.60 42.19
CA LYS A 16 -0.06 38.06 40.90
C LYS A 16 0.92 38.59 39.85
N ILE A 17 1.08 37.86 38.74
CA ILE A 17 1.39 38.45 37.43
C ILE A 17 0.38 37.93 36.41
N LYS A 18 -0.07 38.89 35.60
CA LYS A 18 -1.22 38.94 34.71
C LYS A 18 -0.84 38.41 33.32
N ASP A 19 -1.85 37.91 32.61
CA ASP A 19 -1.86 37.34 31.26
C ASP A 19 -0.93 38.01 30.22
N GLN A 20 -0.18 37.18 29.48
CA GLN A 20 0.04 37.33 28.03
C GLN A 20 0.50 35.99 27.41
N PRO A 21 0.04 35.64 26.18
CA PRO A 21 0.30 34.34 25.58
C PRO A 21 1.63 34.35 24.82
N THR A 22 2.58 33.52 25.24
CA THR A 22 3.78 33.20 24.45
C THR A 22 3.53 31.97 23.60
N SER A 23 3.48 32.18 22.29
CA SER A 23 3.62 31.17 21.25
C SER A 23 4.98 30.47 21.37
N SER A 24 4.97 29.20 21.77
CA SER A 24 6.15 28.33 21.72
C SER A 24 5.88 27.19 20.76
N GLY A 25 6.61 27.20 19.65
CA GLY A 25 6.57 26.18 18.61
C GLY A 25 7.04 24.84 19.15
N LEU A 26 6.20 23.83 18.96
CA LEU A 26 6.53 22.42 19.13
C LEU A 26 7.20 21.94 17.84
N VAL A 27 8.52 21.74 17.92
CA VAL A 27 9.29 20.98 16.94
C VAL A 27 8.99 19.50 17.16
N LEU A 28 8.04 18.95 16.41
CA LEU A 28 7.86 17.50 16.30
C LEU A 28 8.93 16.92 15.38
N GLY A 29 10.02 16.44 15.98
CA GLY A 29 10.88 15.44 15.38
C GLY A 29 10.26 14.07 15.56
N SER A 30 9.52 13.57 14.57
CA SER A 30 9.05 12.18 14.54
C SER A 30 9.02 11.69 13.10
N ARG A 31 10.02 10.86 12.76
CA ARG A 31 10.04 10.06 11.54
C ARG A 31 8.94 9.01 11.66
N CYS A 32 7.81 9.26 10.99
CA CYS A 32 6.71 8.33 10.81
C CYS A 32 6.72 7.87 9.34
N PRO A 33 6.54 6.59 9.01
CA PRO A 33 6.51 6.08 7.64
C PRO A 33 5.18 6.39 6.91
N ILE A 34 4.46 7.44 7.33
CA ILE A 34 3.24 7.95 6.68
C ILE A 34 3.60 8.87 5.48
N ALA A 35 4.87 9.29 5.37
CA ALA A 35 5.33 10.20 4.33
C ALA A 35 5.34 9.62 2.90
N VAL A 36 5.19 8.31 2.70
CA VAL A 36 5.18 7.72 1.34
C VAL A 36 3.81 7.87 0.65
N LEU A 37 2.71 7.97 1.40
CA LEU A 37 1.36 8.14 0.84
C LEU A 37 0.97 9.61 0.61
N LEU A 38 1.69 10.56 1.22
CA LEU A 38 1.43 12.00 1.08
C LEU A 38 2.23 12.67 -0.04
N ILE A 39 3.29 12.03 -0.56
CA ILE A 39 4.10 12.57 -1.66
C ILE A 39 3.40 12.41 -3.03
N LEU A 40 2.46 11.47 -3.18
CA LEU A 40 1.69 11.32 -4.42
C LEU A 40 0.58 12.37 -4.58
N ALA A 41 0.09 12.98 -3.48
CA ALA A 41 -1.02 13.93 -3.53
C ALA A 41 -0.58 15.40 -3.75
N VAL A 42 0.71 15.73 -3.60
CA VAL A 42 1.21 17.12 -3.65
C VAL A 42 1.82 17.50 -5.02
N VAL A 43 2.07 16.53 -5.92
CA VAL A 43 2.67 16.81 -7.23
C VAL A 43 1.64 17.33 -8.27
N LEU A 44 0.32 17.20 -8.04
CA LEU A 44 -0.71 17.64 -9.00
C LEU A 44 -1.14 19.12 -8.90
N SER A 45 -0.62 19.90 -7.96
CA SER A 45 -1.14 21.27 -7.69
C SER A 45 -0.40 22.41 -8.41
N THR A 46 0.51 22.14 -9.35
CA THR A 46 1.32 23.21 -9.98
C THR A 46 1.45 23.13 -11.49
N VAL A 47 0.35 23.00 -12.24
CA VAL A 47 0.25 23.59 -13.59
C VAL A 47 -1.19 24.03 -13.85
N PHE A 48 -1.57 25.19 -13.30
CA PHE A 48 -2.76 25.91 -13.75
C PHE A 48 -2.34 27.33 -14.11
N THR A 49 -2.16 27.59 -15.41
CA THR A 49 -2.30 28.94 -15.96
C THR A 49 -2.55 28.88 -17.47
N ALA A 50 -3.80 29.24 -17.81
CA ALA A 50 -4.27 29.88 -19.04
C ALA A 50 -4.00 29.21 -20.39
N ASN A 51 -5.07 28.74 -21.05
CA ASN A 51 -5.53 29.39 -22.28
C ASN A 51 -6.98 29.01 -22.63
N THR A 52 -7.92 29.90 -22.30
CA THR A 52 -9.25 29.92 -22.92
C THR A 52 -9.16 30.67 -24.23
N ASN A 53 -9.35 29.96 -25.35
CA ASN A 53 -9.85 30.58 -26.57
C ASN A 53 -10.71 29.57 -27.32
N ALA A 54 -12.02 29.72 -27.14
CA ALA A 54 -13.01 29.23 -28.07
C ALA A 54 -12.82 29.96 -29.41
N GLN A 55 -12.70 29.19 -30.49
CA GLN A 55 -12.88 29.71 -31.83
C GLN A 55 -13.83 28.78 -32.59
N GLU A 56 -15.09 29.21 -32.67
CA GLU A 56 -16.02 28.81 -33.71
C GLU A 56 -15.37 29.03 -35.08
N ILE A 57 -15.16 27.94 -35.81
CA ILE A 57 -14.92 27.99 -37.25
C ILE A 57 -16.04 27.20 -37.92
N SER A 58 -17.08 27.93 -38.32
CA SER A 58 -17.98 27.51 -39.40
C SER A 58 -17.22 27.46 -40.72
N ARG A 59 -17.37 26.37 -41.48
CA ARG A 59 -17.34 26.27 -42.95
C ARG A 59 -17.39 24.80 -43.39
N PRO A 60 -17.72 24.50 -44.66
CA PRO A 60 -19.05 24.56 -45.25
C PRO A 60 -19.52 23.16 -45.67
N ASN A 61 -20.80 23.10 -45.99
CA ASN A 61 -21.48 21.96 -46.57
C ASN A 61 -20.95 21.69 -47.99
N ASP A 62 -20.04 20.71 -48.15
CA ASP A 62 -19.73 20.13 -49.45
C ASP A 62 -20.19 18.68 -49.49
N SER A 63 -21.37 18.53 -50.09
CA SER A 63 -22.01 17.29 -50.47
C SER A 63 -21.17 16.52 -51.49
N ALA A 64 -20.58 15.41 -51.05
CA ALA A 64 -20.31 14.25 -51.89
C ALA A 64 -20.18 13.01 -50.99
N THR A 65 -21.30 12.37 -50.65
CA THR A 65 -21.31 10.99 -50.15
C THR A 65 -20.83 10.06 -51.27
N PRO A 66 -19.68 9.37 -51.13
CA PRO A 66 -19.43 8.18 -51.93
C PRO A 66 -20.28 7.06 -51.33
N ASP A 67 -21.03 6.37 -52.18
CA ASP A 67 -21.87 5.23 -51.84
C ASP A 67 -21.19 4.29 -50.82
N ALA A 68 -21.89 4.07 -49.70
CA ALA A 68 -21.53 3.05 -48.72
C ALA A 68 -21.67 1.66 -49.38
N HIS A 69 -20.62 1.20 -50.05
CA HIS A 69 -20.52 -0.15 -50.55
C HIS A 69 -20.58 -1.13 -49.39
N ASN A 70 -21.71 -1.82 -49.25
CA ASN A 70 -21.91 -2.91 -48.32
C ASN A 70 -21.10 -4.13 -48.83
N VAL A 71 -19.82 -4.21 -48.43
CA VAL A 71 -18.88 -5.26 -48.85
C VAL A 71 -19.26 -6.58 -48.17
N GLN A 72 -19.83 -7.50 -48.95
CA GLN A 72 -20.24 -8.82 -48.46
C GLN A 72 -19.07 -9.83 -48.44
N PRO A 73 -19.06 -10.82 -47.52
CA PRO A 73 -18.03 -11.87 -47.45
C PRO A 73 -17.73 -12.59 -48.77
N ARG A 74 -18.73 -12.76 -49.64
CA ARG A 74 -18.57 -13.36 -50.98
C ARG A 74 -17.61 -12.59 -51.88
N GLN A 75 -17.35 -11.31 -51.57
CA GLN A 75 -16.40 -10.48 -52.32
C GLN A 75 -14.94 -10.86 -52.03
N LEU A 76 -14.67 -11.65 -50.98
CA LEU A 76 -13.34 -12.20 -50.68
C LEU A 76 -12.90 -13.31 -51.66
N ALA A 77 -13.84 -13.97 -52.35
CA ALA A 77 -13.58 -15.03 -53.36
C ALA A 77 -13.89 -14.58 -54.81
N ARG A 78 -13.78 -13.28 -55.12
CA ARG A 78 -13.95 -12.80 -56.51
C ARG A 78 -12.95 -13.44 -57.46
N SER A 79 -13.34 -13.64 -58.72
CA SER A 79 -12.53 -14.36 -59.72
C SER A 79 -11.16 -13.72 -60.00
N ARG A 80 -11.02 -12.40 -59.89
CA ARG A 80 -9.74 -11.69 -60.08
C ARG A 80 -9.01 -11.44 -58.77
N TYR A 81 -7.71 -11.73 -58.74
CA TYR A 81 -6.84 -11.53 -57.56
C TYR A 81 -6.86 -10.09 -57.04
N VAL A 82 -6.80 -9.11 -57.94
CA VAL A 82 -6.81 -7.67 -57.59
C VAL A 82 -8.10 -7.28 -56.87
N ASP A 83 -9.24 -7.84 -57.28
CA ASP A 83 -10.53 -7.56 -56.66
C ASP A 83 -10.62 -8.20 -55.26
N ARG A 84 -10.04 -9.39 -55.08
CA ARG A 84 -9.93 -10.04 -53.76
C ARG A 84 -9.04 -9.24 -52.83
N GLN A 85 -7.87 -8.80 -53.30
CA GLN A 85 -6.96 -7.98 -52.51
C GLN A 85 -7.60 -6.64 -52.11
N ARG A 86 -8.31 -5.98 -53.03
CA ARG A 86 -9.06 -4.76 -52.72
C ARG A 86 -10.14 -5.01 -51.67
N ALA A 87 -10.95 -6.07 -51.82
CA ALA A 87 -11.98 -6.44 -50.86
C ALA A 87 -11.38 -6.77 -49.48
N THR A 88 -10.27 -7.51 -49.42
CA THR A 88 -9.55 -7.80 -48.16
C THR A 88 -9.10 -6.51 -47.47
N LEU A 89 -8.53 -5.55 -48.21
CA LEU A 89 -8.07 -4.28 -47.64
C LEU A 89 -9.22 -3.35 -47.24
N GLU A 90 -10.31 -3.31 -48.01
CA GLU A 90 -11.51 -2.55 -47.67
C GLU A 90 -12.17 -3.09 -46.40
N MET A 91 -12.31 -4.42 -46.30
CA MET A 91 -12.84 -5.05 -45.08
C MET A 91 -11.92 -4.83 -43.88
N TRP A 92 -10.59 -4.93 -44.05
CA TRP A 92 -9.62 -4.62 -42.99
C TRP A 92 -9.70 -3.18 -42.50
N ARG A 93 -9.89 -2.20 -43.40
CA ARG A 93 -10.07 -0.78 -43.05
C ARG A 93 -11.42 -0.52 -42.37
N GLY A 94 -12.47 -1.19 -42.80
CA GLY A 94 -13.85 -0.98 -42.36
C GLY A 94 -14.29 -1.80 -41.16
N ARG A 95 -13.45 -2.03 -40.14
CA ARG A 95 -13.72 -2.94 -39.00
C ARG A 95 -15.14 -2.78 -38.44
N THR A 96 -15.56 -1.57 -38.10
CA THR A 96 -16.86 -1.33 -37.43
C THR A 96 -18.04 -1.84 -38.26
N LEU A 97 -17.92 -1.81 -39.59
CA LEU A 97 -18.98 -2.26 -40.52
C LEU A 97 -18.82 -3.73 -40.92
N SER A 98 -17.59 -4.24 -40.95
CA SER A 98 -17.26 -5.57 -41.49
C SER A 98 -17.01 -6.64 -40.42
N ARG A 99 -16.95 -6.29 -39.12
CA ARG A 99 -16.52 -7.20 -38.04
C ARG A 99 -17.24 -8.55 -38.07
N GLN A 100 -18.57 -8.54 -37.97
CA GLN A 100 -19.37 -9.77 -37.96
C GLN A 100 -19.19 -10.57 -39.26
N ALA A 101 -19.21 -9.87 -40.39
CA ALA A 101 -19.04 -10.47 -41.70
C ALA A 101 -17.67 -11.16 -41.86
N VAL A 102 -16.60 -10.60 -41.28
CA VAL A 102 -15.25 -11.21 -41.27
C VAL A 102 -15.19 -12.40 -40.31
N GLN A 103 -15.81 -12.33 -39.13
CA GLN A 103 -15.87 -13.45 -38.19
C GLN A 103 -16.63 -14.66 -38.77
N ASP A 104 -17.76 -14.41 -39.44
CA ASP A 104 -18.53 -15.44 -40.14
C ASP A 104 -17.74 -16.02 -41.32
N ALA A 105 -17.00 -15.16 -42.05
CA ALA A 105 -16.17 -15.56 -43.19
C ALA A 105 -14.96 -16.44 -42.79
N ALA A 106 -14.44 -16.30 -41.57
CA ALA A 106 -13.35 -17.15 -41.08
C ALA A 106 -13.76 -18.63 -40.94
N HIS A 107 -15.05 -18.91 -40.78
CA HIS A 107 -15.61 -20.26 -40.69
C HIS A 107 -16.21 -20.74 -42.04
N ASN A 108 -15.90 -20.05 -43.13
CA ASN A 108 -16.46 -20.38 -44.44
C ASN A 108 -15.90 -21.71 -44.96
N PRO A 109 -16.71 -22.56 -45.63
CA PRO A 109 -16.22 -23.80 -46.25
C PRO A 109 -15.23 -23.58 -47.39
N ASP A 110 -15.19 -22.37 -47.99
CA ASP A 110 -14.18 -21.99 -48.96
C ASP A 110 -12.87 -21.59 -48.26
N PRO A 111 -11.77 -22.35 -48.44
CA PRO A 111 -10.50 -22.06 -47.78
C PRO A 111 -9.92 -20.70 -48.18
N GLU A 112 -10.16 -20.18 -49.39
CA GLU A 112 -9.62 -18.86 -49.77
C GLU A 112 -10.35 -17.71 -49.04
N ILE A 113 -11.66 -17.87 -48.79
CA ILE A 113 -12.44 -16.91 -47.99
C ILE A 113 -11.99 -16.98 -46.53
N ALA A 114 -11.86 -18.20 -45.99
CA ALA A 114 -11.44 -18.45 -44.62
C ALA A 114 -10.04 -17.87 -44.35
N GLU A 115 -9.04 -18.21 -45.18
CA GLU A 115 -7.65 -17.72 -45.02
C GLU A 115 -7.55 -16.19 -45.06
N ARG A 116 -8.30 -15.52 -45.96
CA ARG A 116 -8.29 -14.05 -46.04
C ARG A 116 -8.99 -13.41 -44.85
N ALA A 117 -10.09 -13.99 -44.39
CA ALA A 117 -10.79 -13.52 -43.20
C ALA A 117 -9.93 -13.72 -41.93
N GLU A 118 -9.28 -14.87 -41.79
CA GLU A 118 -8.29 -15.14 -40.74
C GLU A 118 -7.12 -14.17 -40.79
N TRP A 119 -6.63 -13.83 -41.99
CA TRP A 119 -5.59 -12.81 -42.15
C TRP A 119 -6.05 -11.45 -41.62
N ILE A 120 -7.28 -11.02 -41.93
CA ILE A 120 -7.86 -9.76 -41.42
C ILE A 120 -7.97 -9.80 -39.89
N LEU A 121 -8.52 -10.88 -39.32
CA LEU A 121 -8.63 -11.05 -37.86
C LEU A 121 -7.26 -11.01 -37.19
N LYS A 122 -6.25 -11.64 -37.80
CA LYS A 122 -4.87 -11.61 -37.32
C LYS A 122 -4.29 -10.20 -37.35
N GLN A 123 -4.57 -9.39 -38.38
CA GLN A 123 -4.13 -7.99 -38.41
C GLN A 123 -4.76 -7.18 -37.28
N TRP A 124 -6.08 -7.30 -37.07
CA TRP A 124 -6.77 -6.59 -35.99
C TRP A 124 -6.28 -7.00 -34.60
N ARG A 125 -6.08 -8.30 -34.35
CA ARG A 125 -5.51 -8.81 -33.07
C ARG A 125 -4.08 -8.31 -32.79
N SER A 126 -3.32 -7.96 -33.83
CA SER A 126 -1.97 -7.41 -33.68
C SER A 126 -1.93 -5.89 -33.51
N GLY A 127 -3.06 -5.20 -33.53
CA GLY A 127 -3.12 -3.73 -33.49
C GLY A 127 -2.63 -3.05 -34.78
N ALA A 128 -2.46 -3.80 -35.87
CA ALA A 128 -2.06 -3.28 -37.17
C ALA A 128 -3.26 -2.63 -37.88
N LEU A 129 -3.60 -1.41 -37.47
CA LEU A 129 -4.66 -0.60 -38.09
C LEU A 129 -4.11 0.37 -39.15
N PRO A 130 -4.93 0.75 -40.15
CA PRO A 130 -4.55 1.79 -41.11
C PRO A 130 -4.21 3.11 -40.41
N GLY A 131 -3.06 3.70 -40.74
CA GLY A 131 -2.63 5.00 -40.20
C GLY A 131 -1.81 4.93 -38.91
N VAL A 132 -1.71 3.76 -38.26
CA VAL A 132 -0.69 3.52 -37.22
C VAL A 132 0.66 3.42 -37.92
N GLY A 133 1.62 4.27 -37.53
CA GLY A 133 2.92 4.40 -38.18
C GLY A 133 3.60 3.05 -38.41
N ASN A 134 4.34 2.93 -39.52
CA ASN A 134 4.97 1.68 -39.96
C ASN A 134 5.63 0.96 -38.78
N LEU A 135 4.99 -0.09 -38.25
CA LEU A 135 5.65 -1.10 -37.46
C LEU A 135 6.78 -1.61 -38.34
N SER A 136 8.02 -1.20 -38.05
CA SER A 136 9.21 -1.54 -38.82
C SER A 136 9.14 -3.00 -39.23
N GLY A 137 9.39 -3.31 -40.51
CA GLY A 137 9.08 -4.59 -41.15
C GLY A 137 9.59 -5.87 -40.46
N GLY A 138 10.43 -5.77 -39.44
CA GLY A 138 10.79 -6.87 -38.54
C GLY A 138 9.73 -7.26 -37.50
N LEU A 139 8.93 -6.32 -36.97
CA LEU A 139 7.81 -6.59 -36.04
C LEU A 139 6.58 -7.19 -36.75
N LEU A 140 6.53 -7.04 -38.07
CA LEU A 140 5.55 -7.65 -38.96
C LEU A 140 5.77 -9.17 -39.16
N LEU A 141 6.83 -9.76 -38.62
CA LEU A 141 7.04 -11.21 -38.68
C LEU A 141 6.74 -11.92 -37.36
N ASP A 142 6.75 -11.19 -36.24
CA ASP A 142 6.41 -11.70 -34.89
C ASP A 142 4.93 -11.44 -34.54
N ARG A 143 4.05 -11.66 -35.53
CA ARG A 143 2.63 -11.27 -35.54
C ARG A 143 1.77 -12.27 -34.77
N GLY A 144 1.40 -11.87 -33.56
CA GLY A 144 0.75 -12.66 -32.53
C GLY A 144 1.46 -12.48 -31.18
N ASN A 145 2.68 -11.94 -31.20
CA ASN A 145 3.45 -11.74 -29.97
C ASN A 145 2.98 -10.48 -29.23
N PRO A 146 2.59 -10.56 -27.96
CA PRO A 146 2.29 -9.40 -27.09
C PRO A 146 3.37 -8.30 -27.04
N SER A 147 4.60 -8.58 -27.48
CA SER A 147 5.66 -7.57 -27.68
C SER A 147 5.30 -6.52 -28.75
N ALA A 148 4.51 -6.88 -29.77
CA ALA A 148 4.06 -5.95 -30.80
C ALA A 148 3.07 -4.91 -30.26
N LEU A 149 2.20 -5.30 -29.31
CA LEU A 149 1.22 -4.39 -28.70
C LEU A 149 1.89 -3.34 -27.80
N ALA A 150 3.00 -3.69 -27.14
CA ALA A 150 3.77 -2.72 -26.36
C ALA A 150 4.31 -1.59 -27.25
N ALA A 151 4.85 -1.92 -28.43
CA ALA A 151 5.33 -0.92 -29.39
C ALA A 151 4.19 -0.02 -29.93
N VAL A 152 3.00 -0.59 -30.19
CA VAL A 152 1.81 0.18 -30.60
C VAL A 152 1.33 1.10 -29.48
N LEU A 153 1.38 0.63 -28.23
CA LEU A 153 1.03 1.41 -27.04
C LEU A 153 2.00 2.59 -26.82
N GLU A 154 3.31 2.36 -26.99
CA GLU A 154 4.35 3.39 -26.90
C GLU A 154 4.23 4.48 -27.98
N GLN A 155 3.64 4.17 -29.13
CA GLN A 155 3.33 5.14 -30.18
C GLN A 155 2.07 5.95 -29.92
N GLY A 156 1.36 5.72 -28.80
CA GLY A 156 0.10 6.40 -28.48
C GLY A 156 -1.10 6.00 -29.34
N ALA A 157 -0.99 4.88 -30.07
CA ALA A 157 -2.08 4.35 -30.88
C ALA A 157 -3.06 3.54 -30.00
N PHE A 158 -3.62 4.17 -28.96
CA PHE A 158 -4.45 3.51 -27.94
C PHE A 158 -5.68 2.81 -28.53
N ASN A 159 -6.34 3.43 -29.52
CA ASN A 159 -7.46 2.82 -30.22
C ASN A 159 -7.08 1.52 -30.92
N ALA A 160 -5.85 1.43 -31.46
CA ALA A 160 -5.38 0.21 -32.12
C ALA A 160 -5.12 -0.93 -31.11
N VAL A 161 -4.59 -0.60 -29.93
CA VAL A 161 -4.44 -1.56 -28.84
C VAL A 161 -5.81 -2.00 -28.32
N LEU A 162 -6.76 -1.09 -28.18
CA LEU A 162 -8.13 -1.41 -27.76
C LEU A 162 -8.78 -2.41 -28.73
N VAL A 163 -8.69 -2.17 -30.04
CA VAL A 163 -9.16 -3.10 -31.06
C VAL A 163 -8.52 -4.47 -30.91
N ALA A 164 -7.20 -4.52 -30.69
CA ALA A 164 -6.49 -5.78 -30.50
C ALA A 164 -7.01 -6.56 -29.29
N VAL A 165 -7.26 -5.88 -28.17
CA VAL A 165 -7.84 -6.49 -26.96
C VAL A 165 -9.24 -7.01 -27.25
N GLU A 166 -10.10 -6.22 -27.89
CA GLU A 166 -11.48 -6.61 -28.23
C GLU A 166 -11.56 -7.79 -29.21
N GLU A 167 -10.67 -7.90 -30.19
CA GLU A 167 -10.62 -9.03 -31.13
C GLU A 167 -9.93 -10.27 -30.57
N SER A 168 -9.21 -10.11 -29.47
CA SER A 168 -8.65 -11.22 -28.70
C SER A 168 -9.67 -11.79 -27.72
N ALA A 169 -10.81 -11.11 -27.49
CA ALA A 169 -11.89 -11.60 -26.63
C ALA A 169 -12.39 -12.98 -27.12
N GLY A 170 -12.45 -13.94 -26.20
CA GLY A 170 -12.84 -15.33 -26.50
C GLY A 170 -11.71 -16.23 -27.00
N THR A 171 -10.47 -15.74 -27.08
CA THR A 171 -9.28 -16.57 -27.34
C THR A 171 -8.60 -16.99 -26.04
N ILE A 172 -7.81 -18.08 -26.08
CA ILE A 172 -7.01 -18.57 -24.92
C ILE A 172 -6.00 -17.50 -24.45
N GLU A 173 -5.55 -16.63 -25.35
CA GLU A 173 -4.54 -15.61 -25.08
C GLU A 173 -5.12 -14.30 -24.53
N TYR A 174 -6.46 -14.17 -24.45
CA TYR A 174 -7.14 -12.94 -24.04
C TYR A 174 -6.66 -12.40 -22.70
N ASP A 175 -6.67 -13.24 -21.66
CA ASP A 175 -6.29 -12.82 -20.31
C ASP A 175 -4.80 -12.44 -20.23
N GLN A 176 -3.95 -13.11 -21.00
CA GLN A 176 -2.52 -12.79 -21.06
C GLN A 176 -2.27 -11.44 -21.74
N ILE A 177 -2.97 -11.16 -22.84
CA ILE A 177 -2.88 -9.88 -23.55
C ILE A 177 -3.40 -8.76 -22.64
N LYS A 178 -4.58 -8.94 -22.04
CA LYS A 178 -5.19 -7.97 -21.12
C LYS A 178 -4.27 -7.68 -19.93
N SER A 179 -3.70 -8.71 -19.32
CA SER A 179 -2.75 -8.60 -18.20
C SER A 179 -1.49 -7.82 -18.56
N ARG A 180 -0.89 -8.08 -19.72
CA ARG A 180 0.32 -7.37 -20.14
C ARG A 180 0.05 -5.90 -20.48
N VAL A 181 -1.07 -5.60 -21.13
CA VAL A 181 -1.45 -4.21 -21.43
C VAL A 181 -1.72 -3.45 -20.13
N ALA A 182 -2.46 -4.04 -19.18
CA ALA A 182 -2.68 -3.46 -17.87
C ALA A 182 -1.35 -3.23 -17.11
N GLN A 183 -0.45 -4.21 -17.11
CA GLN A 183 0.87 -4.08 -16.49
C GLN A 183 1.69 -2.93 -17.09
N GLN A 184 1.71 -2.80 -18.42
CA GLN A 184 2.40 -1.69 -19.09
C GLN A 184 1.81 -0.35 -18.68
N LEU A 185 0.48 -0.22 -18.71
CA LEU A 185 -0.22 0.99 -18.29
C LEU A 185 0.11 1.33 -16.84
N THR A 186 0.10 0.36 -15.91
CA THR A 186 0.45 0.59 -14.50
C THR A 186 1.91 1.03 -14.33
N GLN A 187 2.85 0.42 -15.06
CA GLN A 187 4.28 0.73 -14.92
C GLN A 187 4.68 2.09 -15.50
N ARG A 188 3.99 2.54 -16.56
CA ARG A 188 4.37 3.74 -17.32
C ARG A 188 3.21 4.71 -17.53
N PHE A 189 2.26 4.74 -16.60
CA PHE A 189 1.06 5.58 -16.70
C PHE A 189 1.35 7.05 -17.03
N PRO A 190 2.30 7.74 -16.36
CA PRO A 190 2.58 9.15 -16.67
C PRO A 190 3.02 9.35 -18.12
N PHE A 191 3.87 8.46 -18.63
CA PHE A 191 4.34 8.51 -20.02
C PHE A 191 3.19 8.38 -21.03
N TYR A 192 2.27 7.44 -20.81
CA TYR A 192 1.11 7.27 -21.70
C TYR A 192 0.11 8.42 -21.62
N SER A 193 -0.12 8.95 -20.42
CA SER A 193 -0.97 10.12 -20.21
C SER A 193 -0.42 11.36 -20.90
N ASP A 194 0.87 11.66 -20.75
CA ASP A 194 1.52 12.78 -21.44
C ASP A 194 1.43 12.64 -22.97
N HIS A 195 1.65 11.42 -23.47
CA HIS A 195 1.56 11.14 -24.89
C HIS A 195 0.11 11.26 -25.42
N ALA A 196 -0.88 10.85 -24.63
CA ALA A 196 -2.29 11.03 -24.97
C ALA A 196 -2.70 12.52 -24.97
N LEU A 197 -2.17 13.30 -24.02
CA LEU A 197 -2.38 14.75 -23.95
C LEU A 197 -1.78 15.45 -25.17
N ALA A 198 -0.54 15.12 -25.52
CA ALA A 198 0.17 15.73 -26.66
C ALA A 198 -0.52 15.47 -28.01
N ASN A 199 -1.15 14.30 -28.17
CA ASN A 199 -1.77 13.88 -29.43
C ASN A 199 -3.29 14.04 -29.47
N GLY A 200 -3.92 14.51 -28.38
CA GLY A 200 -5.38 14.62 -28.32
C GLY A 200 -6.12 13.28 -28.32
N THR A 201 -5.49 12.20 -27.83
CA THR A 201 -6.03 10.83 -27.82
C THR A 201 -6.42 10.35 -26.41
N GLN A 202 -6.69 11.28 -25.49
CA GLN A 202 -7.04 10.97 -24.10
C GLN A 202 -8.30 10.12 -23.98
N ALA A 203 -9.30 10.36 -24.82
CA ALA A 203 -10.52 9.55 -24.86
C ALA A 203 -10.24 8.10 -25.30
N ASP A 204 -9.24 7.88 -26.16
CA ASP A 204 -8.85 6.54 -26.61
C ASP A 204 -8.08 5.81 -25.50
N LEU A 205 -7.19 6.51 -24.80
CA LEU A 205 -6.50 5.98 -23.63
C LEU A 205 -7.51 5.58 -22.54
N LEU A 206 -8.51 6.43 -22.26
CA LEU A 206 -9.54 6.14 -21.28
C LEU A 206 -10.33 4.87 -21.64
N ARG A 207 -10.77 4.74 -22.90
CA ARG A 207 -11.47 3.53 -23.38
C ARG A 207 -10.61 2.27 -23.28
N LEU A 208 -9.32 2.39 -23.59
CA LEU A 208 -8.38 1.28 -23.42
C LEU A 208 -8.28 0.87 -21.94
N MET A 209 -8.03 1.82 -21.04
CA MET A 209 -7.90 1.57 -19.61
C MET A 209 -9.18 0.97 -19.02
N ASP A 210 -10.35 1.47 -19.42
CA ASP A 210 -11.64 0.92 -19.04
C ASP A 210 -11.80 -0.55 -19.44
N ALA A 211 -11.38 -0.91 -20.65
CA ALA A 211 -11.45 -2.26 -21.18
C ALA A 211 -10.43 -3.22 -20.55
N VAL A 212 -9.27 -2.72 -20.08
CA VAL A 212 -8.19 -3.54 -19.52
C VAL A 212 -8.03 -3.45 -18.01
N ALA A 213 -8.88 -2.70 -17.29
CA ALA A 213 -8.82 -2.56 -15.84
C ALA A 213 -9.08 -3.90 -15.12
N ILE A 214 -8.03 -4.72 -15.00
CA ILE A 214 -8.04 -5.98 -14.26
C ILE A 214 -7.72 -5.79 -12.78
N ASP A 215 -7.03 -4.70 -12.46
CA ASP A 215 -6.59 -4.38 -11.10
C ASP A 215 -7.14 -3.03 -10.66
N ARG A 216 -7.07 -2.81 -9.34
CA ARG A 216 -7.60 -1.62 -8.67
C ARG A 216 -6.83 -0.35 -9.04
N ASN A 217 -5.55 -0.47 -9.42
CA ASN A 217 -4.70 0.67 -9.75
C ASN A 217 -5.08 1.24 -11.12
N VAL A 218 -5.20 0.39 -12.14
CA VAL A 218 -5.67 0.81 -13.46
C VAL A 218 -7.08 1.36 -13.35
N ALA A 219 -7.95 0.72 -12.57
CA ALA A 219 -9.30 1.20 -12.35
C ALA A 219 -9.34 2.59 -11.68
N ALA A 220 -8.53 2.83 -10.65
CA ALA A 220 -8.40 4.15 -10.03
C ALA A 220 -7.83 5.19 -11.01
N ALA A 221 -6.85 4.83 -11.83
CA ALA A 221 -6.32 5.71 -12.86
C ALA A 221 -7.36 6.04 -13.95
N THR A 222 -8.23 5.08 -14.33
CA THR A 222 -9.38 5.32 -15.21
C THR A 222 -10.30 6.37 -14.59
N ARG A 223 -10.56 6.31 -13.28
CA ARG A 223 -11.34 7.33 -12.57
C ARG A 223 -10.73 8.70 -12.69
N ASP A 224 -9.46 8.83 -12.35
CA ASP A 224 -8.79 10.12 -12.32
C ASP A 224 -8.71 10.75 -13.72
N LEU A 225 -8.48 9.94 -14.76
CA LEU A 225 -8.52 10.39 -16.14
C LEU A 225 -9.93 10.82 -16.60
N SER A 226 -10.99 10.08 -16.21
CA SER A 226 -12.37 10.51 -16.49
C SER A 226 -12.68 11.88 -15.89
N ILE A 227 -12.27 12.10 -14.63
CA ILE A 227 -12.47 13.39 -13.94
C ILE A 227 -11.69 14.50 -14.64
N PHE A 228 -10.44 14.24 -15.01
CA PHE A 228 -9.61 15.19 -15.74
C PHE A 228 -10.24 15.62 -17.08
N LEU A 229 -10.91 14.68 -17.78
CA LEU A 229 -11.62 14.96 -19.03
C LEU A 229 -12.99 15.61 -18.85
N GLY A 230 -13.42 15.89 -17.61
CA GLY A 230 -14.73 16.48 -17.31
C GLY A 230 -15.90 15.54 -17.58
N ILE A 231 -15.68 14.23 -17.59
CA ILE A 231 -16.74 13.23 -17.75
C ILE A 231 -17.44 13.05 -16.41
N GLU A 232 -18.73 13.39 -16.35
CA GLU A 232 -19.54 13.16 -15.16
C GLU A 232 -19.64 11.66 -14.85
N ARG A 233 -19.43 11.32 -13.58
CA ARG A 233 -19.50 9.94 -13.10
C ARG A 233 -20.81 9.69 -12.39
N ASP A 234 -21.58 8.72 -12.88
CA ASP A 234 -22.79 8.21 -12.29
C ASP A 234 -22.57 6.79 -11.74
N ASP A 235 -23.60 6.18 -11.16
CA ASP A 235 -23.50 4.83 -10.61
C ASP A 235 -23.28 3.75 -11.70
N THR A 236 -23.47 4.07 -12.98
CA THR A 236 -23.32 3.13 -14.11
C THR A 236 -21.92 3.12 -14.71
N ASN A 237 -21.20 4.25 -14.66
CA ASN A 237 -19.84 4.40 -15.18
C ASN A 237 -18.77 4.52 -14.09
N ARG A 238 -19.16 4.37 -12.81
CA ARG A 238 -18.28 4.43 -11.65
C ARG A 238 -17.28 3.28 -11.57
N ILE A 239 -17.64 2.12 -12.08
CA ILE A 239 -16.76 0.96 -12.11
C ILE A 239 -16.40 0.69 -13.57
N PRO A 240 -15.12 0.39 -13.89
CA PRO A 240 -14.74 0.09 -15.26
C PRO A 240 -15.54 -1.08 -15.85
N SER A 241 -15.77 -1.06 -17.17
CA SER A 241 -16.47 -2.16 -17.85
C SER A 241 -15.74 -3.51 -17.68
N ALA A 242 -14.41 -3.48 -17.60
CA ALA A 242 -13.58 -4.65 -17.33
C ALA A 242 -13.89 -5.32 -15.98
N ALA A 243 -14.50 -4.63 -15.02
CA ALA A 243 -14.88 -5.19 -13.72
C ALA A 243 -16.08 -6.14 -13.80
N ALA A 244 -16.73 -6.28 -14.96
CA ALA A 244 -17.81 -7.25 -15.14
C ALA A 244 -17.35 -8.69 -14.83
N VAL A 245 -16.06 -9.00 -15.00
CA VAL A 245 -15.47 -10.32 -14.70
C VAL A 245 -14.93 -10.43 -13.27
N TRP A 246 -14.92 -9.35 -12.49
CA TRP A 246 -14.45 -9.39 -11.11
C TRP A 246 -15.43 -10.14 -10.22
N SER A 247 -14.91 -10.78 -9.17
CA SER A 247 -15.73 -11.31 -8.09
C SER A 247 -16.51 -10.19 -7.40
N GLN A 248 -17.62 -10.56 -6.75
CA GLN A 248 -18.41 -9.57 -6.00
C GLN A 248 -17.58 -8.88 -4.91
N THR A 249 -16.74 -9.65 -4.20
CA THR A 249 -15.82 -9.14 -3.18
C THR A 249 -14.84 -8.12 -3.76
N GLU A 250 -14.22 -8.37 -4.91
CA GLU A 250 -13.32 -7.41 -5.56
C GLU A 250 -14.03 -6.11 -5.94
N ARG A 251 -15.27 -6.22 -6.44
CA ARG A 251 -16.10 -5.04 -6.76
C ARG A 251 -16.45 -4.25 -5.51
N ASP A 252 -16.81 -4.91 -4.42
CA ASP A 252 -17.12 -4.23 -3.15
C ASP A 252 -15.88 -3.56 -2.55
N ILE A 253 -14.70 -4.20 -2.58
CA ILE A 253 -13.45 -3.59 -2.13
C ILE A 253 -13.11 -2.34 -2.95
N TYR A 254 -13.18 -2.44 -4.29
CA TYR A 254 -12.91 -1.29 -5.15
C TYR A 254 -13.95 -0.17 -4.95
N SER A 255 -15.23 -0.53 -4.75
CA SER A 255 -16.29 0.43 -4.43
C SER A 255 -16.01 1.17 -3.13
N ALA A 256 -15.48 0.48 -2.11
CA ALA A 256 -15.08 1.11 -0.86
C ALA A 256 -13.94 2.13 -1.07
N GLN A 257 -12.94 1.77 -1.87
CA GLN A 257 -11.82 2.66 -2.21
C GLN A 257 -12.27 3.87 -3.03
N LEU A 258 -13.15 3.66 -4.02
CA LEU A 258 -13.73 4.74 -4.81
C LEU A 258 -14.49 5.73 -3.93
N ALA A 259 -15.35 5.22 -3.05
CA ALA A 259 -16.11 6.06 -2.14
C ALA A 259 -15.19 6.88 -1.21
N MET A 260 -14.05 6.34 -0.77
CA MET A 260 -13.03 7.12 -0.04
C MET A 260 -12.45 8.25 -0.88
N LEU A 261 -12.08 7.97 -2.14
CA LEU A 261 -11.50 8.96 -3.05
C LEU A 261 -12.50 10.04 -3.45
N ASP A 262 -13.79 9.72 -3.48
CA ASP A 262 -14.89 10.65 -3.75
C ASP A 262 -15.28 11.46 -2.49
N GLY A 263 -14.72 11.13 -1.32
CA GLY A 263 -15.07 11.75 -0.03
C GLY A 263 -16.41 11.27 0.55
N ASP A 264 -17.06 10.28 -0.07
CA ASP A 264 -18.28 9.65 0.46
C ASP A 264 -17.92 8.51 1.41
N ALA A 265 -17.59 8.92 2.62
CA ALA A 265 -16.99 8.01 3.58
C ALA A 265 -18.01 7.02 4.18
N GLN A 266 -19.31 7.33 4.18
CA GLN A 266 -20.35 6.38 4.60
C GLN A 266 -20.54 5.25 3.58
N ARG A 267 -20.63 5.57 2.29
CA ARG A 267 -20.68 4.53 1.24
C ARG A 267 -19.44 3.63 1.26
N SER A 268 -18.30 4.19 1.65
CA SER A 268 -17.08 3.40 1.81
C SER A 268 -17.20 2.34 2.90
N VAL A 269 -17.67 2.71 4.10
CA VAL A 269 -17.88 1.78 5.21
C VAL A 269 -18.90 0.69 4.83
N GLU A 270 -19.99 1.05 4.16
CA GLU A 270 -20.99 0.08 3.72
C GLU A 270 -20.42 -0.93 2.70
N ALA A 271 -19.63 -0.46 1.74
CA ALA A 271 -18.97 -1.31 0.76
C ALA A 271 -17.90 -2.21 1.40
N ALA A 272 -17.11 -1.68 2.34
CA ALA A 272 -16.13 -2.45 3.09
C ALA A 272 -16.80 -3.56 3.94
N ARG A 273 -17.95 -3.26 4.55
CA ARG A 273 -18.74 -4.26 5.28
C ARG A 273 -19.26 -5.38 4.38
N ARG A 274 -19.72 -5.06 3.16
CA ARG A 274 -20.15 -6.07 2.17
C ARG A 274 -18.99 -6.92 1.67
N ALA A 275 -17.81 -6.33 1.51
CA ALA A 275 -16.60 -7.06 1.11
C ALA A 275 -16.20 -8.12 2.16
N GLY A 276 -16.54 -7.92 3.44
CA GLY A 276 -16.17 -8.83 4.51
C GLY A 276 -14.67 -8.79 4.85
N ASP A 277 -13.95 -7.75 4.44
CA ASP A 277 -12.54 -7.54 4.77
C ASP A 277 -12.44 -6.70 6.06
N PRO A 278 -12.02 -7.28 7.19
CA PRO A 278 -11.98 -6.59 8.48
C PRO A 278 -10.93 -5.47 8.52
N VAL A 279 -9.85 -5.58 7.75
CA VAL A 279 -8.80 -4.55 7.69
C VAL A 279 -9.31 -3.35 6.91
N LEU A 280 -9.95 -3.58 5.77
CA LEU A 280 -10.56 -2.52 4.98
C LEU A 280 -11.66 -1.82 5.78
N LEU A 281 -12.56 -2.56 6.42
CA LEU A 281 -13.62 -2.00 7.24
C LEU A 281 -13.05 -1.09 8.34
N ARG A 282 -12.05 -1.57 9.08
CA ARG A 282 -11.37 -0.79 10.12
C ARG A 282 -10.77 0.50 9.57
N ILE A 283 -10.05 0.45 8.43
CA ILE A 283 -9.47 1.64 7.79
C ILE A 283 -10.57 2.64 7.43
N THR A 284 -11.67 2.17 6.81
CA THR A 284 -12.78 3.05 6.43
C THR A 284 -13.44 3.70 7.64
N GLN A 285 -13.63 2.95 8.74
CA GLN A 285 -14.17 3.45 10.00
C GLN A 285 -13.25 4.47 10.66
N MET A 286 -11.93 4.25 10.64
CA MET A 286 -10.93 5.20 11.17
C MET A 286 -11.02 6.55 10.45
N LEU A 287 -11.24 6.55 9.13
CA LEU A 287 -11.34 7.76 8.33
C LEU A 287 -12.62 8.56 8.59
N VAL A 288 -13.69 7.90 9.05
CA VAL A 288 -14.95 8.56 9.45
C VAL A 288 -15.09 8.78 10.94
N ASP A 289 -14.01 8.60 11.70
CA ASP A 289 -13.99 8.76 13.16
C ASP A 289 -14.98 7.83 13.89
N GLN A 290 -15.32 6.67 13.31
CA GLN A 290 -16.21 5.66 13.91
C GLN A 290 -15.46 4.73 14.89
N TRP A 291 -14.72 5.31 15.82
CA TRP A 291 -13.91 4.54 16.78
C TRP A 291 -14.75 3.69 17.73
N ASP A 292 -15.96 4.13 18.09
CA ASP A 292 -16.87 3.31 18.92
C ASP A 292 -17.28 1.99 18.21
N ALA A 293 -17.44 2.04 16.88
CA ALA A 293 -17.73 0.85 16.09
C ALA A 293 -16.52 -0.09 16.06
N ILE A 294 -15.31 0.46 15.83
CA ILE A 294 -14.06 -0.32 15.89
C ILE A 294 -13.91 -0.98 17.26
N ALA A 295 -14.16 -0.26 18.34
CA ALA A 295 -14.07 -0.79 19.70
C ALA A 295 -15.03 -1.97 19.91
N THR A 296 -16.28 -1.83 19.48
CA THR A 296 -17.31 -2.87 19.61
C THR A 296 -16.98 -4.11 18.78
N GLU A 297 -16.60 -3.92 17.52
CA GLU A 297 -16.24 -5.00 16.61
C GLU A 297 -14.97 -5.73 17.07
N ALA A 298 -13.97 -4.99 17.55
CA ALA A 298 -12.73 -5.55 18.06
C ALA A 298 -12.94 -6.32 19.38
N MET A 299 -13.81 -5.85 20.29
CA MET A 299 -14.17 -6.62 21.48
C MET A 299 -14.89 -7.92 21.11
N SER A 300 -15.85 -7.86 20.18
CA SER A 300 -16.50 -9.07 19.67
C SER A 300 -15.52 -10.02 18.96
N GLY A 301 -14.54 -9.47 18.24
CA GLY A 301 -13.46 -10.24 17.63
C GLY A 301 -12.59 -10.94 18.66
N ALA A 302 -12.26 -10.28 19.78
CA ALA A 302 -11.50 -10.87 20.87
C ALA A 302 -12.26 -12.01 21.56
N GLU A 303 -13.58 -11.87 21.76
CA GLU A 303 -14.42 -12.93 22.35
C GLU A 303 -14.54 -14.17 21.47
N ASN A 304 -14.54 -13.98 20.14
CA ASN A 304 -14.73 -15.05 19.15
C ASN A 304 -13.42 -15.55 18.53
N ALA A 305 -12.27 -15.05 18.98
CA ALA A 305 -10.96 -15.40 18.43
C ALA A 305 -10.66 -16.90 18.60
N ALA A 306 -10.16 -17.54 17.53
CA ALA A 306 -9.80 -18.95 17.57
C ALA A 306 -8.39 -19.15 18.16
N THR A 307 -7.54 -18.13 18.04
CA THR A 307 -6.16 -18.12 18.52
C THR A 307 -5.91 -16.97 19.48
N ASP A 308 -4.90 -17.11 20.34
CA ASP A 308 -4.52 -16.02 21.26
C ASP A 308 -3.95 -14.81 20.49
N GLU A 309 -3.30 -15.04 19.35
CA GLU A 309 -2.80 -13.98 18.48
C GLU A 309 -3.93 -13.09 17.94
N GLU A 310 -4.96 -13.70 17.35
CA GLU A 310 -6.16 -12.99 16.89
C GLU A 310 -6.85 -12.24 18.04
N ARG A 311 -6.89 -12.86 19.23
CA ARG A 311 -7.46 -12.25 20.43
C ARG A 311 -6.68 -11.01 20.85
N VAL A 312 -5.36 -11.09 20.94
CA VAL A 312 -4.49 -9.98 21.36
C VAL A 312 -4.48 -8.87 20.31
N GLU A 313 -4.49 -9.20 19.02
CA GLU A 313 -4.64 -8.19 17.96
C GLU A 313 -5.97 -7.45 18.11
N SER A 314 -7.06 -8.19 18.28
CA SER A 314 -8.39 -7.60 18.48
C SER A 314 -8.43 -6.71 19.73
N LEU A 315 -7.86 -7.16 20.85
CA LEU A 315 -7.75 -6.33 22.06
C LEU A 315 -6.88 -5.09 21.85
N ALA A 316 -5.79 -5.17 21.10
CA ALA A 316 -4.95 -4.01 20.79
C ALA A 316 -5.74 -2.92 20.03
N TRP A 317 -6.58 -3.33 19.08
CA TRP A 317 -7.46 -2.40 18.35
C TRP A 317 -8.58 -1.85 19.21
N ALA A 318 -9.20 -2.69 20.05
CA ALA A 318 -10.19 -2.24 21.04
C ALA A 318 -9.57 -1.20 21.98
N PHE A 319 -8.32 -1.39 22.39
CA PHE A 319 -7.62 -0.47 23.28
C PHE A 319 -7.35 0.88 22.61
N ALA A 320 -6.84 0.85 21.37
CA ALA A 320 -6.59 2.05 20.60
C ALA A 320 -7.87 2.86 20.35
N ALA A 321 -8.97 2.17 20.03
CA ALA A 321 -10.27 2.78 19.83
C ALA A 321 -10.84 3.37 21.14
N ALA A 322 -10.79 2.62 22.24
CA ALA A 322 -11.24 3.08 23.55
C ALA A 322 -10.49 4.32 24.04
N TYR A 323 -9.17 4.36 23.81
CA TYR A 323 -8.35 5.52 24.16
C TYR A 323 -8.70 6.75 23.30
N ARG A 324 -9.01 6.55 22.01
CA ARG A 324 -9.43 7.63 21.11
C ARG A 324 -10.79 8.22 21.47
N THR A 325 -11.73 7.39 21.92
CA THR A 325 -13.07 7.86 22.33
C THR A 325 -13.14 8.34 23.78
N GLY A 326 -12.08 8.13 24.56
CA GLY A 326 -12.05 8.49 25.99
C GLY A 326 -12.94 7.57 26.84
N ASN A 327 -13.17 6.33 26.41
CA ASN A 327 -13.94 5.36 27.17
C ASN A 327 -13.05 4.69 28.24
N ASP A 328 -12.88 5.37 29.37
CA ASP A 328 -12.01 4.92 30.48
C ASP A 328 -12.38 3.54 31.04
N ALA A 329 -13.67 3.19 31.01
CA ALA A 329 -14.13 1.88 31.47
C ALA A 329 -13.59 0.77 30.56
N LEU A 330 -13.73 0.95 29.24
CA LEU A 330 -13.22 -0.01 28.27
C LEU A 330 -11.69 -0.03 28.22
N VAL A 331 -11.03 1.13 28.37
CA VAL A 331 -9.56 1.23 28.52
C VAL A 331 -9.10 0.34 29.67
N LYS A 332 -9.73 0.45 30.85
CA LYS A 332 -9.36 -0.35 32.02
C LYS A 332 -9.63 -1.85 31.83
N GLU A 333 -10.76 -2.19 31.20
CA GLU A 333 -11.12 -3.57 30.89
C GLU A 333 -10.10 -4.21 29.96
N VAL A 334 -9.81 -3.57 28.82
CA VAL A 334 -8.87 -4.09 27.82
C VAL A 334 -7.45 -4.13 28.36
N ALA A 335 -7.01 -3.11 29.11
CA ALA A 335 -5.71 -3.15 29.78
C ALA A 335 -5.59 -4.33 30.76
N GLY A 336 -6.67 -4.61 31.51
CA GLY A 336 -6.76 -5.78 32.38
C GLY A 336 -6.58 -7.10 31.62
N GLN A 337 -7.25 -7.26 30.48
CA GLN A 337 -7.11 -8.44 29.64
C GLN A 337 -5.74 -8.55 28.95
N LEU A 338 -5.17 -7.41 28.55
CA LEU A 338 -3.83 -7.33 27.97
C LEU A 338 -2.73 -7.58 29.01
N SER A 339 -2.97 -7.34 30.29
CA SER A 339 -1.96 -7.55 31.35
C SER A 339 -1.63 -9.02 31.63
N VAL A 340 -2.51 -9.95 31.22
CA VAL A 340 -2.38 -11.38 31.52
C VAL A 340 -1.72 -12.08 30.33
N ALA A 341 -0.41 -12.27 30.42
CA ALA A 341 0.34 -13.13 29.50
C ALA A 341 0.06 -14.61 29.83
N GLN A 342 -0.16 -15.42 28.80
CA GLN A 342 -0.32 -16.87 28.90
C GLN A 342 1.02 -17.60 28.79
N ALA A 343 1.10 -18.78 29.41
CA ALA A 343 2.28 -19.61 29.32
C ALA A 343 2.43 -20.19 27.91
N GLY A 344 3.58 -19.93 27.27
CA GLY A 344 3.87 -20.40 25.91
C GLY A 344 3.35 -19.50 24.79
N GLU A 345 2.97 -18.25 25.07
CA GLU A 345 2.71 -17.23 24.04
C GLU A 345 3.94 -17.06 23.13
N SER A 346 3.70 -16.77 21.85
CA SER A 346 4.77 -16.40 20.92
C SER A 346 5.37 -15.04 21.28
N GLU A 347 6.61 -14.81 20.85
CA GLU A 347 7.28 -13.53 21.08
C GLU A 347 6.52 -12.36 20.41
N ASP A 348 5.97 -12.58 19.20
CA ASP A 348 5.19 -11.58 18.47
C ASP A 348 3.93 -11.14 19.25
N VAL A 349 3.21 -12.09 19.84
CA VAL A 349 2.02 -11.83 20.66
C VAL A 349 2.40 -11.05 21.92
N THR A 350 3.48 -11.48 22.59
CA THR A 350 4.02 -10.77 23.76
C THR A 350 4.42 -9.34 23.39
N ASN A 351 5.07 -9.17 22.23
CA ASN A 351 5.50 -7.88 21.70
C ASN A 351 4.32 -6.95 21.39
N LEU A 352 3.26 -7.47 20.78
CA LEU A 352 2.05 -6.71 20.49
C LEU A 352 1.36 -6.25 21.79
N ARG A 353 1.28 -7.14 22.79
CA ARG A 353 0.65 -6.90 24.09
C ARG A 353 1.32 -5.74 24.85
N TRP A 354 2.63 -5.84 25.11
CA TRP A 354 3.32 -4.79 25.88
C TRP A 354 3.41 -3.47 25.11
N ARG A 355 3.59 -3.49 23.78
CA ARG A 355 3.63 -2.26 22.97
C ARG A 355 2.29 -1.54 22.98
N SER A 356 1.18 -2.27 22.87
CA SER A 356 -0.15 -1.71 22.95
C SER A 356 -0.38 -1.03 24.31
N LEU A 357 -0.02 -1.70 25.40
CA LEU A 357 -0.05 -1.14 26.76
C LEU A 357 0.80 0.16 26.86
N ALA A 358 2.04 0.12 26.39
CA ALA A 358 2.97 1.25 26.48
C ALA A 358 2.52 2.46 25.64
N ILE A 359 2.05 2.26 24.41
CA ILE A 359 1.61 3.34 23.51
C ILE A 359 0.41 4.10 24.08
N HIS A 360 -0.46 3.42 24.82
CA HIS A 360 -1.66 3.99 25.42
C HIS A 360 -1.49 4.37 26.90
N GLY A 361 -0.24 4.41 27.38
CA GLY A 361 0.12 5.02 28.67
C GLY A 361 0.18 4.08 29.87
N ASP A 362 -0.16 2.79 29.72
CA ASP A 362 -0.03 1.79 30.80
C ASP A 362 1.38 1.16 30.81
N VAL A 363 2.37 2.02 31.01
CA VAL A 363 3.79 1.68 30.85
C VAL A 363 4.27 0.70 31.92
N ASP A 364 3.79 0.83 33.15
CA ASP A 364 4.23 -0.04 34.25
C ASP A 364 3.71 -1.48 34.06
N THR A 365 2.48 -1.63 33.56
CA THR A 365 1.94 -2.95 33.18
C THR A 365 2.67 -3.52 31.96
N ALA A 366 2.96 -2.70 30.95
CA ALA A 366 3.74 -3.12 29.79
C ALA A 366 5.11 -3.68 30.18
N ILE A 367 5.83 -3.00 31.09
CA ILE A 367 7.11 -3.47 31.62
C ILE A 367 6.95 -4.82 32.31
N ASN A 368 5.90 -5.01 33.10
CA ASN A 368 5.67 -6.26 33.82
C ASN A 368 5.35 -7.42 32.86
N VAL A 369 4.56 -7.19 31.81
CA VAL A 369 4.29 -8.18 30.76
C VAL A 369 5.58 -8.61 30.09
N LEU A 370 6.39 -7.65 29.62
CA LEU A 370 7.66 -7.95 28.94
C LEU A 370 8.67 -8.64 29.88
N ALA A 371 8.67 -8.28 31.17
CA ALA A 371 9.59 -8.86 32.14
C ALA A 371 9.40 -10.36 32.39
N VAL A 372 8.23 -10.93 32.04
CA VAL A 372 7.98 -12.37 32.17
C VAL A 372 8.82 -13.17 31.17
N SER A 373 8.96 -12.67 29.94
CA SER A 373 9.72 -13.35 28.87
C SER A 373 11.15 -12.84 28.74
N ASP A 374 11.35 -11.51 28.82
CA ASP A 374 12.64 -10.87 28.66
C ASP A 374 12.84 -9.72 29.68
N PRO A 375 13.41 -10.03 30.86
CA PRO A 375 13.76 -9.03 31.86
C PRO A 375 14.76 -7.97 31.36
N ALA A 376 15.66 -8.33 30.44
CA ALA A 376 16.67 -7.41 29.95
C ALA A 376 16.05 -6.37 29.02
N ALA A 377 15.17 -6.76 28.09
CA ALA A 377 14.39 -5.82 27.29
C ALA A 377 13.42 -4.99 28.15
N ALA A 378 12.77 -5.60 29.14
CA ALA A 378 11.92 -4.88 30.09
C ALA A 378 12.70 -3.79 30.84
N ALA A 379 13.95 -4.05 31.24
CA ALA A 379 14.82 -3.05 31.85
C ALA A 379 15.14 -1.89 30.89
N LYS A 380 15.34 -2.16 29.59
CA LYS A 380 15.56 -1.11 28.57
C LYS A 380 14.32 -0.22 28.42
N VAL A 381 13.12 -0.83 28.38
CA VAL A 381 11.85 -0.11 28.31
C VAL A 381 11.63 0.72 29.59
N ALA A 382 11.88 0.14 30.76
CA ALA A 382 11.82 0.84 32.04
C ALA A 382 12.77 2.05 32.09
N CYS A 383 14.01 1.91 31.61
CA CYS A 383 14.94 3.04 31.48
C CYS A 383 14.38 4.14 30.57
N ALA A 384 13.89 3.78 29.39
CA ALA A 384 13.32 4.73 28.43
C ALA A 384 12.09 5.46 29.00
N ALA A 385 11.32 4.80 29.86
CA ALA A 385 10.18 5.36 30.58
C ALA A 385 10.55 6.10 31.88
N SER A 386 11.84 6.33 32.16
CA SER A 386 12.34 6.94 33.40
C SER A 386 11.92 6.20 34.68
N ARG A 387 11.73 4.88 34.60
CA ARG A 387 11.46 3.98 35.74
C ARG A 387 12.75 3.33 36.22
N PHE A 388 13.71 4.14 36.66
CA PHE A 388 15.09 3.70 36.95
C PHE A 388 15.16 2.64 38.06
N ASP A 389 14.38 2.77 39.13
CA ASP A 389 14.33 1.76 40.20
C ASP A 389 13.85 0.41 39.69
N ARG A 390 12.82 0.43 38.84
CA ARG A 390 12.29 -0.79 38.21
C ARG A 390 13.30 -1.39 37.24
N ALA A 391 13.99 -0.56 36.45
CA ALA A 391 15.06 -1.01 35.58
C ALA A 391 16.21 -1.67 36.35
N ALA A 392 16.61 -1.10 37.50
CA ALA A 392 17.63 -1.68 38.37
C ALA A 392 17.24 -3.08 38.86
N GLN A 393 15.99 -3.23 39.35
CA GLN A 393 15.45 -4.52 39.76
C GLN A 393 15.46 -5.55 38.62
N LEU A 394 15.07 -5.15 37.41
CA LEU A 394 14.99 -6.03 36.25
C LEU A 394 16.37 -6.43 35.70
N CYS A 395 17.38 -5.57 35.85
CA CYS A 395 18.76 -5.94 35.53
C CYS A 395 19.29 -7.03 36.47
N GLY A 396 18.75 -7.13 37.69
CA GLY A 396 19.14 -8.14 38.68
C GLY A 396 20.49 -7.86 39.36
N PHE A 397 20.97 -6.61 39.31
CA PHE A 397 22.22 -6.17 39.93
C PHE A 397 21.96 -5.12 41.00
N GLU A 398 22.61 -5.25 42.15
CA GLU A 398 22.52 -4.27 43.24
C GLU A 398 23.39 -3.05 42.92
N LEU A 399 22.76 -1.92 42.59
CA LEU A 399 23.51 -0.70 42.21
C LEU A 399 24.46 -0.21 43.32
N GLU A 400 24.14 -0.48 44.59
CA GLU A 400 24.99 -0.10 45.73
C GLU A 400 26.32 -0.85 45.77
N SER A 401 26.41 -2.04 45.15
CA SER A 401 27.61 -2.86 45.18
C SER A 401 28.40 -2.84 43.88
N ILE A 402 28.00 -2.00 42.92
CA ILE A 402 28.59 -1.97 41.57
C ILE A 402 30.10 -1.77 41.58
N ASP A 403 30.62 -0.85 42.39
CA ASP A 403 32.05 -0.56 42.44
C ASP A 403 32.88 -1.76 42.92
N ARG A 404 32.27 -2.65 43.70
CA ARG A 404 32.90 -3.85 44.26
C ARG A 404 32.72 -5.07 43.35
N ASP A 405 31.52 -5.29 42.84
CA ASP A 405 31.10 -6.57 42.28
C ASP A 405 31.07 -6.58 40.74
N LEU A 406 31.20 -5.42 40.08
CA LEU A 406 31.08 -5.30 38.62
C LEU A 406 32.04 -6.20 37.83
N ASP A 407 33.30 -6.32 38.28
CA ASP A 407 34.26 -7.18 37.59
C ASP A 407 33.88 -8.66 37.67
N GLN A 408 33.28 -9.07 38.78
CA GLN A 408 32.78 -10.42 38.98
C GLN A 408 31.58 -10.68 38.06
N TRP A 409 30.60 -9.77 38.04
CA TRP A 409 29.42 -9.90 37.17
C TRP A 409 29.79 -10.02 35.68
N ILE A 410 30.78 -9.23 35.23
CA ILE A 410 31.30 -9.32 33.85
C ILE A 410 31.96 -10.68 33.61
N SER A 411 32.74 -11.17 34.56
CA SER A 411 33.38 -12.49 34.45
C SER A 411 32.35 -13.61 34.36
N ASP A 412 31.32 -13.58 35.22
CA ASP A 412 30.26 -14.58 35.26
C ASP A 412 29.46 -14.57 33.95
N ALA A 413 29.15 -13.38 33.41
CA ALA A 413 28.48 -13.26 32.12
C ALA A 413 29.29 -13.88 30.96
N TYR A 414 30.63 -13.79 30.99
CA TYR A 414 31.49 -14.45 30.00
C TYR A 414 31.50 -15.96 30.12
N VAL A 415 31.45 -16.48 31.35
CA VAL A 415 31.31 -17.92 31.59
C VAL A 415 29.99 -18.41 31.00
N GLU A 416 28.88 -17.70 31.26
CA GLU A 416 27.57 -18.03 30.69
C GLU A 416 27.59 -17.93 29.15
N GLN A 417 28.18 -16.87 28.58
CA GLN A 417 28.28 -16.68 27.12
C GLN A 417 29.05 -17.81 26.42
N ALA A 418 30.01 -18.45 27.10
CA ALA A 418 30.76 -19.57 26.54
C ALA A 418 29.89 -20.83 26.33
N GLU A 419 28.75 -20.92 27.00
CA GLU A 419 27.78 -22.01 26.86
C GLU A 419 26.82 -21.80 25.67
N TYR A 420 26.75 -20.57 25.12
CA TYR A 420 25.86 -20.23 24.01
C TYR A 420 26.55 -20.35 22.64
N PRO A 421 25.81 -20.72 21.58
CA PRO A 421 26.33 -20.77 20.21
C PRO A 421 26.85 -19.44 19.70
N ALA A 422 27.78 -19.49 18.75
CA ALA A 422 28.27 -18.30 18.06
C ALA A 422 27.12 -17.56 17.36
N GLY A 423 26.93 -16.28 17.69
CA GLY A 423 25.87 -15.42 17.15
C GLY A 423 24.70 -15.18 18.09
N GLU A 424 24.62 -15.92 19.21
CA GLU A 424 23.63 -15.69 20.26
C GLU A 424 24.26 -14.99 21.46
N ILE A 425 23.51 -14.10 22.09
CA ILE A 425 23.94 -13.35 23.28
C ILE A 425 23.31 -14.01 24.50
N ALA A 426 24.13 -14.34 25.50
CA ALA A 426 23.65 -14.90 26.76
C ALA A 426 22.79 -13.88 27.55
N PRO A 427 21.74 -14.30 28.25
CA PRO A 427 20.90 -13.41 29.06
C PRO A 427 21.67 -12.56 30.08
N ALA A 428 22.74 -13.08 30.70
CA ALA A 428 23.60 -12.26 31.56
C ALA A 428 24.30 -11.10 30.82
N MET A 429 24.72 -11.32 29.57
CA MET A 429 25.31 -10.27 28.75
C MET A 429 24.29 -9.18 28.41
N GLU A 430 23.06 -9.57 28.05
CA GLU A 430 21.99 -8.62 27.77
C GLU A 430 21.63 -7.78 28.99
N ARG A 431 21.55 -8.40 30.17
CA ARG A 431 21.34 -7.71 31.44
C ARG A 431 22.44 -6.70 31.75
N LEU A 432 23.70 -7.02 31.49
CA LEU A 432 24.79 -6.05 31.66
C LEU A 432 24.72 -4.89 30.66
N TYR A 433 24.29 -5.13 29.42
CA TYR A 433 24.03 -4.03 28.47
C TYR A 433 22.87 -3.14 28.93
N SER A 434 21.81 -3.72 29.49
CA SER A 434 20.71 -2.98 30.10
C SER A 434 21.18 -2.18 31.32
N LEU A 435 22.03 -2.75 32.18
CA LEU A 435 22.66 -2.07 33.31
C LEU A 435 23.51 -0.88 32.82
N ALA A 436 24.37 -1.06 31.83
CA ALA A 436 25.18 0.03 31.29
C ALA A 436 24.32 1.19 30.78
N ARG A 437 23.20 0.89 30.13
CA ARG A 437 22.24 1.91 29.69
C ARG A 437 21.57 2.61 30.87
N LEU A 438 21.19 1.89 31.92
CA LEU A 438 20.66 2.47 33.15
C LEU A 438 21.67 3.44 33.78
N LEU A 439 22.91 3.00 33.95
CA LEU A 439 24.00 3.79 34.55
C LEU A 439 24.25 5.11 33.81
N ILE A 440 24.22 5.10 32.47
CA ILE A 440 24.27 6.33 31.66
C ILE A 440 23.14 7.29 32.03
N ASN A 441 21.91 6.77 32.16
CA ASN A 441 20.74 7.62 32.46
C ASN A 441 20.74 8.17 33.88
N VAL A 442 21.32 7.45 34.85
CA VAL A 442 21.44 7.93 36.24
C VAL A 442 22.73 8.73 36.49
N GLY A 443 23.59 8.88 35.49
CA GLY A 443 24.80 9.72 35.54
C GLY A 443 26.10 8.99 35.91
N ASP A 444 26.07 7.68 36.17
CA ASP A 444 27.26 6.86 36.41
C ASP A 444 27.88 6.39 35.09
N SER A 445 28.47 7.35 34.37
CA SER A 445 29.07 7.08 33.06
C SER A 445 30.36 6.25 33.16
N GLU A 446 31.05 6.27 34.30
CA GLU A 446 32.33 5.57 34.47
C GLU A 446 32.13 4.05 34.47
N ASN A 447 31.21 3.56 35.31
CA ASN A 447 30.89 2.14 35.36
C ASN A 447 30.21 1.66 34.08
N ALA A 448 29.37 2.50 33.45
CA ALA A 448 28.80 2.19 32.14
C ALA A 448 29.87 2.00 31.04
N ILE A 449 30.83 2.93 30.94
CA ILE A 449 31.94 2.85 29.99
C ILE A 449 32.80 1.61 30.27
N ARG A 450 33.03 1.28 31.54
CA ARG A 450 33.76 0.08 31.94
C ARG A 450 33.05 -1.18 31.46
N ILE A 451 31.73 -1.29 31.64
CA ILE A 451 30.91 -2.38 31.08
C ILE A 451 31.10 -2.47 29.57
N TYR A 452 30.83 -1.39 28.83
CA TYR A 452 30.94 -1.43 27.37
C TYR A 452 32.34 -1.83 26.91
N ARG A 453 33.41 -1.23 27.47
CA ARG A 453 34.79 -1.56 27.09
C ARG A 453 35.13 -3.02 27.34
N ARG A 454 34.66 -3.58 28.44
CA ARG A 454 34.95 -4.97 28.81
C ARG A 454 34.08 -5.96 28.05
N LEU A 455 32.81 -5.61 27.78
CA LEU A 455 31.86 -6.45 27.06
C LEU A 455 32.04 -6.44 25.55
N THR A 456 32.76 -5.47 24.99
CA THR A 456 33.09 -5.42 23.56
C THR A 456 34.27 -6.37 23.26
N PRO A 457 34.11 -7.54 22.60
CA PRO A 457 35.25 -8.38 22.30
C PRO A 457 35.49 -8.43 20.79
N ARG A 458 36.76 -8.59 20.42
CA ARG A 458 37.25 -8.98 19.08
C ARG A 458 36.68 -10.31 18.53
N GLN A 459 35.66 -10.90 19.17
CA GLN A 459 35.11 -12.23 18.89
C GLN A 459 33.57 -12.33 18.94
N ILE A 460 32.83 -11.26 19.29
CA ILE A 460 31.38 -11.22 19.03
C ILE A 460 31.19 -10.52 17.70
N ILE A 461 31.08 -11.28 16.61
CA ILE A 461 30.64 -10.75 15.33
C ILE A 461 29.14 -10.47 15.47
N VAL A 462 28.80 -9.28 15.96
CA VAL A 462 27.46 -8.74 15.76
C VAL A 462 27.39 -8.38 14.28
N SER A 463 26.61 -9.15 13.51
CA SER A 463 26.28 -8.78 12.13
C SER A 463 25.70 -7.36 12.15
N PRO A 464 26.17 -6.43 11.30
CA PRO A 464 25.64 -5.07 11.21
C PRO A 464 24.17 -5.01 10.76
N TYR A 465 23.61 -6.16 10.34
CA TYR A 465 22.18 -6.34 10.13
C TYR A 465 21.58 -6.91 11.42
N GLY A 466 21.07 -6.02 12.28
CA GLY A 466 20.42 -6.30 13.55
C GLY A 466 19.10 -7.07 13.43
N THR A 467 19.15 -8.23 12.81
CA THR A 467 18.23 -9.34 13.02
C THR A 467 19.06 -10.46 13.62
N SER A 468 19.10 -10.53 14.96
CA SER A 468 19.09 -11.87 15.54
C SER A 468 17.78 -12.48 15.07
N LEU A 469 17.86 -13.47 14.18
CA LEU A 469 16.79 -14.44 14.07
C LEU A 469 16.75 -15.17 15.41
N ARG A 470 15.93 -14.66 16.32
CA ARG A 470 14.98 -15.47 17.07
C ARG A 470 13.62 -14.83 16.86
#